data_AF-W2PZA4-F1
#
_entry.id   AF-W2PZA4-F1
#
_cell.length_a   1.000
_cell.length_b   1.000
_cell.length_c   1.000
_cell.angle_alpha   90.00
_cell.angle_beta   90.00
_cell.angle_gamma   90.00
#
_symmetry.space_group_name_H-M   'P 1'
#
loop_
_entity.id
_entity.type
_entity.pdbx_description
1 polymer ?
#
loop_
_entity_poly.entity_id
_entity_poly.type
_entity_poly.pdbx_seq_one_letter_code
_entity_poly.pdbx_strand_id
1 'polypeptide(L)'
;MTVVNGYIVRCLTVKKREEKPPTHADYLRRLHAQLLPLWEINFETHPNAEDLVNVPILSQEHLLVSTNSFYTITKQHNRRQ
;
A
#
# COMPACT_ATOMS: atom_id res chain seq x y z
N MET A 1 5.60 6.30 -0.03
CA MET A 1 6.67 7.20 0.47
C MET A 1 6.19 8.22 1.51
N THR A 2 4.97 8.76 1.41
CA THR A 2 4.42 9.79 2.32
C THR A 2 4.32 9.37 3.79
N VAL A 3 3.85 8.16 4.08
CA VAL A 3 3.64 7.68 5.47
C VAL A 3 4.95 7.56 6.25
N VAL A 4 6.00 7.02 5.63
CA VAL A 4 7.32 6.85 6.24
C VAL A 4 7.96 8.22 6.52
N ASN A 5 7.85 9.17 5.59
CA ASN A 5 8.33 10.54 5.81
C ASN A 5 7.60 11.21 6.98
N GLY A 6 6.27 11.04 7.06
CA GLY A 6 5.49 11.52 8.21
C GLY A 6 5.94 10.91 9.54
N TYR A 7 6.25 9.61 9.56
CA TYR A 7 6.80 8.94 10.73
C TYR A 7 8.17 9.50 11.15
N ILE A 8 9.07 9.73 10.19
CA ILE A 8 10.41 10.31 10.45
C ILE A 8 10.25 11.70 11.09
N VAL A 9 9.40 12.55 10.53
CA VAL A 9 9.11 13.88 11.09
C VAL A 9 8.55 13.75 12.50
N ARG A 10 7.61 12.83 12.74
CA ARG A 10 7.07 12.57 14.09
C ARG A 10 8.17 12.19 15.08
N CYS A 11 9.05 11.26 14.71
CA CYS A 11 10.18 10.86 15.55
C CYS A 11 11.11 12.03 15.89
N LEU A 12 11.42 12.90 14.91
CA LEU A 12 12.22 14.10 15.13
C LEU A 12 11.54 15.07 16.10
N THR A 13 10.23 15.30 15.95
CA THR A 13 9.48 16.20 16.85
C THR A 13 9.41 15.69 18.28
N VAL A 14 9.25 14.38 18.48
CA VAL A 14 9.18 13.75 19.80
C VAL A 14 10.55 13.76 20.49
N LYS A 15 11.63 13.51 19.74
CA LYS A 15 13.00 13.65 20.25
C LYS A 15 13.33 15.07 20.72
N LYS A 16 12.87 16.11 20.02
CA LYS A 16 13.03 17.51 20.47
C LYS A 16 12.32 17.81 21.80
N ARG A 17 11.31 17.02 22.15
CA ARG A 17 10.55 17.14 23.42
C ARG A 17 11.10 16.22 24.51
N GLU A 18 12.23 15.55 24.27
CA GLU A 18 12.85 14.57 25.17
C GLU A 18 11.93 13.39 25.53
N GLU A 19 10.91 13.14 24.71
CA GLU A 19 9.98 12.04 24.86
C GLU A 19 10.47 10.79 24.11
N LYS A 20 9.99 9.61 24.52
CA LYS A 20 10.29 8.37 23.81
C LYS A 20 9.56 8.34 22.46
N PRO A 21 10.27 8.16 21.33
CA PRO A 21 9.64 8.09 20.02
C PRO A 21 8.72 6.86 19.92
N PRO A 22 7.55 6.98 19.26
CA PRO A 22 6.64 5.87 19.07
C PRO A 22 7.23 4.84 18.08
N THR A 23 6.80 3.59 18.20
CA THR A 23 7.12 2.57 17.20
C THR A 23 6.42 2.91 15.89
N HIS A 24 6.94 2.43 14.76
CA HIS A 24 6.28 2.61 13.46
C HIS A 24 4.84 2.06 13.47
N ALA A 25 4.61 0.90 14.10
CA ALA A 25 3.27 0.33 14.25
C ALA A 25 2.31 1.23 15.05
N ASP A 26 2.79 1.82 16.15
CA ASP A 26 2.00 2.74 16.98
C ASP A 26 1.60 4.00 16.19
N TYR A 27 2.54 4.51 15.40
CA TYR A 27 2.28 5.64 14.51
C TYR A 27 1.22 5.31 13.46
N LEU A 28 1.31 4.14 12.81
CA LEU A 28 0.31 3.70 11.83
C LEU A 28 -1.06 3.50 12.47
N ARG A 29 -1.13 2.88 13.65
CA ARG A 29 -2.38 2.68 14.37
C ARG A 29 -3.05 4.00 14.72
N ARG A 30 -2.27 4.99 15.18
CA ARG A 30 -2.78 6.34 15.46
C ARG A 30 -3.22 7.06 14.20
N LEU A 31 -2.44 6.98 13.11
CA LEU A 31 -2.79 7.57 11.83
C LEU A 31 -4.10 6.99 11.30
N HIS A 32 -4.27 5.68 11.38
CA HIS A 32 -5.51 5.01 10.99
C HIS A 32 -6.71 5.52 11.77
N ALA A 33 -6.60 5.61 13.11
CA ALA A 33 -7.67 6.13 13.96
C ALA A 33 -8.01 7.60 13.66
N GLN A 34 -7.04 8.40 13.17
CA GLN A 34 -7.28 9.79 12.76
C GLN A 34 -7.93 9.90 11.37
N LEU A 35 -7.65 8.96 10.47
CA LEU A 35 -8.21 8.94 9.13
C LEU A 35 -9.63 8.33 9.09
N LEU A 36 -9.95 7.42 10.00
CA LEU A 36 -11.24 6.72 10.01
C LEU A 36 -12.46 7.68 10.09
N PRO A 37 -12.50 8.70 10.96
CA PRO A 37 -13.63 9.64 10.99
C PRO A 37 -13.70 10.53 9.74
N LEU A 38 -12.55 10.88 9.16
CA LEU A 38 -12.50 11.67 7.91
C LEU A 38 -13.05 10.86 6.73
N TRP A 39 -12.83 9.55 6.75
CA TRP A 39 -13.39 8.63 5.77
C TRP A 39 -14.91 8.55 5.92
N GLU A 40 -15.43 8.32 7.13
CA GLU A 40 -16.88 8.30 7.38
C GLU A 40 -17.57 9.60 6.92
N ILE A 41 -17.00 10.77 7.26
CA ILE A 41 -17.55 12.07 6.85
C ILE A 41 -17.55 12.24 5.33
N ASN A 42 -16.49 11.81 4.64
CA ASN A 42 -16.40 11.92 3.18
C ASN A 42 -17.39 11.00 2.46
N PHE A 43 -17.70 9.82 3.01
CA PHE A 43 -18.71 8.94 2.46
C PHE A 43 -20.12 9.50 2.63
N GLU A 44 -20.44 10.08 3.80
CA GLU A 44 -21.75 10.70 4.03
C GLU A 44 -21.99 11.95 3.18
N THR A 45 -20.94 12.73 2.90
CA THR A 45 -21.06 13.98 2.14
C THR A 45 -20.96 13.81 0.62
N HIS A 46 -20.44 12.68 0.12
CA HIS A 46 -20.24 12.45 -1.31
C HIS A 46 -20.86 11.12 -1.77
N PRO A 47 -22.19 11.06 -2.00
CA PRO A 47 -22.90 9.84 -2.41
C PRO A 47 -22.43 9.28 -3.77
N ASN A 48 -21.76 10.08 -4.60
CA ASN A 48 -21.20 9.61 -5.87
C ASN A 48 -19.92 8.77 -5.72
N ALA A 49 -19.38 8.57 -4.51
CA ALA A 49 -18.26 7.65 -4.28
C ALA A 49 -18.68 6.17 -4.30
N GLU A 50 -19.98 5.88 -4.29
CA GLU A 50 -20.56 4.53 -4.35
C GLU A 50 -20.21 3.80 -5.66
N ASP A 51 -19.99 4.52 -6.76
CA ASP A 51 -19.70 3.95 -8.09
C ASP A 51 -18.28 3.35 -8.20
N LEU A 52 -17.40 3.63 -7.24
CA LEU A 52 -16.02 3.12 -7.26
C LEU A 52 -15.76 1.89 -6.38
N VAL A 53 -16.74 1.41 -5.60
CA VAL A 53 -16.47 0.40 -4.56
C VAL A 53 -17.31 -0.88 -4.61
N ASN A 54 -18.43 -0.94 -5.33
CA ASN A 54 -19.37 -2.07 -5.13
C ASN A 54 -19.68 -2.94 -6.35
N VAL A 55 -18.73 -3.15 -7.26
CA VAL A 55 -18.77 -4.37 -8.08
C VAL A 55 -17.66 -5.29 -7.57
N PRO A 56 -17.97 -6.41 -6.88
CA PRO A 56 -16.96 -7.42 -6.67
C PRO A 56 -16.48 -7.84 -8.06
N ILE A 57 -15.19 -7.63 -8.33
CA ILE A 57 -14.55 -8.16 -9.53
C ILE A 57 -14.86 -9.65 -9.49
N LEU A 58 -15.70 -10.12 -10.43
CA LEU A 58 -15.99 -11.54 -10.57
C LEU A 58 -14.65 -12.26 -10.56
N SER A 59 -14.50 -13.24 -9.67
CA SER A 59 -13.31 -14.08 -9.60
C SER A 59 -13.17 -14.78 -10.95
N GLN A 60 -12.47 -14.13 -11.87
CA GLN A 60 -12.14 -14.70 -13.16
C GLN A 60 -11.13 -15.80 -12.85
N GLU A 61 -11.41 -17.03 -13.28
CA GLU A 61 -10.49 -18.14 -13.09
C GLU A 61 -9.15 -17.78 -13.73
N HIS A 62 -8.16 -17.46 -12.90
CA HIS A 62 -6.81 -17.21 -13.36
C HIS A 62 -6.22 -18.54 -13.81
N LEU A 63 -6.32 -18.83 -15.10
CA LEU A 63 -5.65 -19.97 -15.71
C LEU A 63 -4.14 -19.76 -15.60
N LEU A 64 -3.46 -20.62 -14.86
CA LEU A 64 -2.01 -20.63 -14.73
C LEU A 64 -1.40 -20.96 -16.10
N VAL A 65 -1.09 -19.95 -16.90
CA VAL A 65 -0.40 -20.13 -18.18
C VAL A 65 1.07 -20.46 -17.91
N SER A 66 1.51 -21.64 -18.34
CA SER A 66 2.90 -22.07 -18.22
C SER A 66 3.82 -21.12 -19.01
N THR A 67 4.72 -20.44 -18.30
CA THR A 67 5.72 -19.53 -18.89
C THR A 67 7.02 -20.24 -19.28
N ASN A 68 7.03 -21.58 -19.36
CA ASN A 68 8.23 -22.36 -19.68
C ASN A 68 8.89 -21.96 -21.01
N SER A 69 8.12 -21.51 -22.00
CA SER A 69 8.63 -21.02 -23.29
C SER A 69 9.44 -19.72 -23.19
N PHE A 70 9.20 -18.89 -22.18
CA PHE A 70 9.97 -17.64 -21.97
C PHE A 70 11.40 -17.91 -21.49
N TYR A 71 11.63 -19.03 -20.79
CA TYR A 71 12.92 -19.40 -20.24
C TYR A 71 13.74 -20.38 -21.11
N THR A 72 13.14 -20.94 -22.17
CA THR A 72 13.88 -21.77 -23.13
C THR A 72 14.61 -20.93 -24.18
N ILE A 73 14.01 -19.81 -24.61
CA ILE A 73 14.59 -18.93 -25.65
C ILE A 73 15.88 -18.23 -25.14
N THR A 74 15.95 -17.91 -23.84
CA THR A 74 17.12 -17.22 -23.26
C THR A 74 18.34 -18.12 -23.08
N LYS A 75 18.18 -19.45 -23.08
CA LYS A 75 19.32 -20.39 -22.94
C LYS A 75 20.11 -20.60 -24.23
N GLN A 76 19.60 -20.14 -25.37
CA GLN A 76 20.22 -20.42 -26.67
C GLN A 76 21.09 -19.28 -27.21
N HIS A 77 21.03 -18.08 -26.60
CA HIS A 77 21.87 -16.95 -27.01
C HIS A 77 23.06 -16.76 -26.08
N ASN A 78 24.18 -17.35 -26.50
CA ASN A 78 25.59 -16.98 -26.24
C ASN A 78 26.43 -18.13 -25.68
N ARG A 79 26.95 -18.94 -26.61
CA ARG A 79 28.29 -19.51 -26.48
C ARG A 79 28.99 -19.38 -27.84
N ARG A 80 29.50 -18.18 -28.12
CA ARG A 80 30.60 -17.97 -29.08
C ARG A 80 31.87 -17.95 -28.23
N GLN A 81 32.67 -18.99 -28.34
CA GLN A 81 34.10 -18.98 -28.03
C GLN A 81 34.83 -18.97 -29.38
#